data_AF-M6HHW6-F1
#
_entry.id   AF-M6HHW6-F1
#
_cell.length_a   1.000
_cell.length_b   1.000
_cell.length_c   1.000
_cell.angle_alpha   90.00
_cell.angle_beta   90.00
_cell.angle_gamma   90.00
#
_symmetry.space_group_name_H-M   'P 1'
#
loop_
_entity.id
_entity.type
_entity.pdbx_description
1 polymer ?
#
loop_
_entity_poly.entity_id
_entity_poly.type
_entity_poly.pdbx_seq_one_letter_code
_entity_poly.pdbx_strand_id
1 'polypeptide(L)' 'MEKKSEPASKKEKIRKSALLLLSLSKEDAAKVLSKLDDSMIEEIVLEMAQIKTISKKEKKMFF' A
#
# COMPACT_ATOMS: atom_id res chain seq x y z
N MET A 1 5.39 -2.44 28.85
CA MET A 1 6.26 -3.05 27.83
C MET A 1 5.78 -2.57 26.47
N GLU A 2 6.42 -1.54 25.92
CA GLU A 2 6.11 -1.07 24.57
C GLU A 2 6.61 -2.13 23.58
N LYS A 3 5.68 -2.79 22.87
CA LYS A 3 6.05 -3.67 21.77
C LYS A 3 6.66 -2.82 20.65
N LYS A 4 7.98 -2.68 20.65
CA LYS A 4 8.75 -2.20 19.50
C LYS A 4 8.42 -3.15 18.35
N SER A 5 7.61 -2.68 17.41
CA SER A 5 7.30 -3.45 16.21
C SER A 5 8.58 -3.59 15.40
N GLU A 6 8.95 -4.83 15.08
CA GLU A 6 10.04 -5.12 14.16
C GLU A 6 9.84 -4.35 12.85
N PRO A 7 10.93 -3.91 12.19
CA PRO A 7 10.81 -3.17 10.95
C PRO A 7 10.04 -4.01 9.92
N ALA A 8 8.91 -3.48 9.46
CA ALA A 8 8.07 -4.13 8.46
C ALA A 8 8.91 -4.53 7.23
N SER A 9 8.71 -5.76 6.75
CA SER A 9 9.42 -6.25 5.55
C SER A 9 9.13 -5.36 4.34
N LYS A 10 10.02 -5.37 3.33
CA LYS A 10 9.80 -4.60 2.08
C LYS A 10 8.43 -4.93 1.47
N LYS A 11 8.09 -6.23 1.41
CA LYS A 11 6.79 -6.71 0.92
C LYS A 11 5.60 -6.15 1.70
N GLU A 12 5.71 -6.07 3.03
CA GLU A 12 4.66 -5.48 3.86
C GLU A 12 4.49 -3.98 3.61
N LYS A 13 5.59 -3.25 3.38
CA LYS A 13 5.55 -1.82 3.02
C LYS A 13 4.89 -1.60 1.67
N ILE A 14 5.23 -2.41 0.66
CA ILE A 14 4.58 -2.35 -0.65
C ILE A 14 3.08 -2.63 -0.53
N ARG A 15 2.69 -3.67 0.21
CA ARG A 15 1.26 -4.00 0.41
C ARG A 15 0.48 -2.89 1.11
N LYS A 16 1.02 -2.29 2.17
CA LYS A 16 0.37 -1.16 2.84
C LYS A 16 0.23 0.05 1.91
N SER A 17 1.24 0.31 1.08
CA SER A 17 1.19 1.40 0.10
C SER A 17 0.13 1.14 -0.96
N ALA A 18 0.06 -0.09 -1.51
CA ALA A 18 -0.97 -0.51 -2.45
C ALA A 18 -2.38 -0.37 -1.87
N LEU A 19 -2.60 -0.83 -0.63
CA LEU A 19 -3.90 -0.71 0.05
C LEU A 19 -4.29 0.74 0.30
N LEU A 20 -3.32 1.60 0.68
CA LEU A 20 -3.56 3.03 0.82
C LEU A 20 -3.97 3.66 -0.50
N LEU A 21 -3.24 3.39 -1.59
CA LEU A 21 -3.58 3.95 -2.90
C LEU A 21 -4.95 3.47 -3.39
N LEU A 22 -5.34 2.23 -3.11
CA LEU A 22 -6.66 1.69 -3.43
C LEU A 22 -7.80 2.35 -2.63
N SER A 23 -7.51 2.98 -1.49
CA SER A 23 -8.52 3.69 -0.70
C SER A 23 -8.68 5.17 -1.07
N LEU A 24 -7.78 5.71 -1.89
CA LEU A 24 -7.86 7.07 -2.40
C LEU A 24 -8.76 7.18 -3.64
N SER A 25 -9.10 8.43 -4.00
CA SER A 25 -9.61 8.76 -5.33
C SER A 25 -8.56 8.45 -6.41
N LYS A 26 -9.00 8.28 -7.66
CA LYS A 26 -8.07 8.04 -8.78
C LYS A 26 -7.11 9.22 -8.95
N GLU A 27 -7.61 10.43 -8.78
CA GLU A 27 -6.89 11.68 -8.95
C GLU A 27 -5.79 11.82 -7.88
N ASP A 28 -6.09 11.49 -6.62
CA ASP A 28 -5.11 11.60 -5.55
C ASP A 28 -4.09 10.47 -5.58
N ALA A 29 -4.51 9.24 -5.92
CA ALA A 29 -3.58 8.13 -6.14
C ALA A 29 -2.59 8.46 -7.27
N ALA A 30 -3.06 9.04 -8.39
CA ALA A 30 -2.20 9.45 -9.49
C ALA A 30 -1.18 10.52 -9.09
N LYS A 31 -1.58 11.52 -8.28
CA LYS A 31 -0.66 12.52 -7.74
C LYS A 31 0.44 11.88 -6.89
N VAL A 32 0.10 10.92 -6.03
CA VAL A 32 1.09 10.21 -5.20
C VAL A 32 2.05 9.41 -6.09
N LEU A 33 1.52 8.61 -7.01
CA LEU A 33 2.35 7.80 -7.94
C LEU A 33 3.30 8.68 -8.77
N SER A 34 2.88 9.88 -9.19
CA SER A 34 3.73 10.81 -9.96
C SER A 34 4.97 11.32 -9.22
N LYS A 35 5.09 11.06 -7.91
CA LYS A 35 6.22 11.47 -7.07
C LYS A 35 7.21 10.35 -6.80
N LEU A 36 6.93 9.14 -7.25
CA LEU A 36 7.76 7.96 -7.03
C LEU A 36 8.63 7.67 -8.25
N ASP A 37 9.72 6.93 -8.02
CA ASP A 37 10.49 6.37 -9.12
C ASP A 37 9.78 5.18 -9.79
N ASP A 38 10.18 4.88 -11.02
CA ASP A 38 9.55 3.85 -11.85
C ASP A 38 9.54 2.47 -11.17
N SER A 39 10.61 2.12 -10.44
CA SER A 39 10.72 0.83 -9.77
C SER A 39 9.70 0.70 -8.64
N MET A 40 9.52 1.74 -7.82
CA MET A 40 8.50 1.75 -6.78
C MET A 40 7.09 1.76 -7.36
N ILE A 41 6.86 2.50 -8.45
CA ILE A 41 5.56 2.51 -9.15
C ILE A 41 5.22 1.08 -9.60
N GLU A 42 6.15 0.41 -10.27
CA GLU A 42 5.96 -0.96 -10.76
C GLU A 42 5.61 -1.93 -9.63
N GLU A 43 6.40 -1.94 -8.55
CA GLU A 43 6.16 -2.84 -7.41
C GLU A 43 4.78 -2.61 -6.77
N ILE A 44 4.39 -1.35 -6.57
CA ILE A 44 3.13 -1.00 -5.93
C ILE A 44 1.95 -1.34 -6.84
N VAL A 45 2.02 -1.00 -8.13
CA VAL A 45 0.95 -1.27 -9.10
C VAL A 45 0.75 -2.78 -9.29
N LEU A 46 1.83 -3.55 -9.33
CA LEU A 46 1.75 -5.02 -9.38
C LEU A 46 1.08 -5.59 -8.14
N GLU A 47 1.43 -5.12 -6.93
CA GLU A 47 0.74 -5.56 -5.71
C GLU A 47 -0.74 -5.15 -5.71
N MET A 48 -1.08 -3.93 -6.17
CA MET A 48 -2.48 -3.49 -6.32
C MET A 48 -3.27 -4.46 -7.21
N ALA A 49 -2.71 -4.87 -8.34
CA ALA A 49 -3.34 -5.83 -9.26
C ALA A 49 -3.50 -7.24 -8.66
N GLN A 50 -2.64 -7.62 -7.70
CA GLN A 50 -2.68 -8.92 -7.04
C GLN A 50 -3.63 -8.96 -5.83
N ILE A 51 -4.04 -7.82 -5.29
CA ILE A 51 -4.98 -7.77 -4.15
C ILE A 51 -6.37 -8.20 -4.61
N LYS A 52 -6.70 -9.47 -4.33
CA LYS A 52 -8.04 -10.05 -4.54
C LYS A 52 -8.94 -9.95 -3.31
N THR A 53 -8.33 -9.96 -2.13
CA THR A 53 -9.02 -9.96 -0.83
C THR A 53 -8.33 -9.03 0.14
N ILE A 54 -9.14 -8.35 0.96
CA ILE A 54 -8.70 -7.43 2.00
C ILE A 54 -9.20 -7.99 3.33
N SER A 55 -8.28 -8.21 4.27
CA SER A 55 -8.62 -8.72 5.60
C SER A 55 -9.44 -7.71 6.40
N LYS A 56 -10.16 -8.18 7.43
CA LYS A 56 -10.94 -7.28 8.32
C LYS A 56 -10.07 -6.18 8.95
N LYS A 57 -8.82 -6.49 9.27
CA LYS A 57 -7.86 -5.55 9.85
C LYS A 57 -7.44 -4.49 8.84
N GLU A 58 -7.06 -4.90 7.63
CA GLU A 58 -6.69 -3.99 6.55
C GLU A 58 -7.87 -3.09 6.17
N LYS A 59 -9.08 -3.66 6.08
CA LYS A 59 -10.30 -2.90 5.80
C LYS A 59 -10.48 -1.79 6.83
N LYS A 60 -10.52 -2.11 8.13
CA LYS A 60 -10.65 -1.12 9.22
C LYS A 60 -9.56 -0.03 9.20
N MET A 61 -8.38 -0.34 8.69
CA MET A 61 -7.24 0.56 8.74
C MET A 61 -7.19 1.53 7.57
N PHE A 62 -7.71 1.15 6.40
CA PHE A 62 -7.58 1.94 5.17
C PHE A 62 -8.93 2.38 4.57
N PHE A 63 -10.05 1.80 4.98
CA PHE A 63 -11.40 2.02 4.45
C PHE A 63 -12.42 2.22 5.57
#